data_AF-A0A3S4QJD8-F1
#
_entry.id   AF-A0A3S4QJD8-F1
#
_cell.length_a   1.000
_cell.length_b   1.000
_cell.length_c   1.000
_cell.angle_alpha   90.00
_cell.angle_beta   90.00
_cell.angle_gamma   90.00
#
_symmetry.space_group_name_H-M   'P 1'
#
loop_
_entity.id
_entity.type
_entity.pdbx_description
1 polymer ?
#
loop_
_entity_poly.entity_id
_entity_poly.type
_entity_poly.pdbx_seq_one_letter_code
_entity_poly.pdbx_strand_id
1 'polypeptide(L)'
;MFTEFSIYKPDGTLRDCDGADIVMVFITINGQKERVDNLCGEDLPQQLMSNGPSITVEFKSFLQSTQSSQTTQSPASKGFSAIYRFVTDFGITSGEQDPYSVCGFIFRSSERSNGTFTSPNYPGLYPRDTECHYFFYGNASEKVHITFAYFDVEGVSPCTTETASDYVEFSNYKSVDRKIPRHCGMKKPKTIESDGDFFRVTFKSNDRFDGTGFEAFYQFRSPEDAFNVKKIRGNLSFAKTSPSDAFLLATSLITAYFVRALTEC
;
A
#
# COMPACT_ATOMS: atom_id res chain seq x y z
N MET A 1 -12.96 11.32 -5.24
CA MET A 1 -11.68 11.98 -4.91
C MET A 1 -11.92 13.47 -4.88
N PHE A 2 -11.58 14.13 -3.77
CA PHE A 2 -11.64 15.58 -3.67
C PHE A 2 -10.50 16.20 -4.48
N THR A 3 -10.80 17.25 -5.24
CA THR A 3 -9.82 18.00 -6.06
C THR A 3 -9.53 19.38 -5.49
N GLU A 4 -10.47 19.91 -4.70
CA GLU A 4 -10.32 21.15 -3.94
C GLU A 4 -11.01 20.93 -2.59
N PHE A 5 -10.39 21.41 -1.51
CA PHE A 5 -10.94 21.29 -0.16
C PHE A 5 -10.53 22.47 0.70
N SER A 6 -11.50 23.27 1.12
CA SER A 6 -11.33 24.44 1.98
C SER A 6 -12.62 24.62 2.77
N ILE A 7 -12.68 23.91 3.90
CA ILE A 7 -13.82 23.88 4.81
C ILE A 7 -13.44 24.62 6.08
N TYR A 8 -14.27 25.58 6.49
CA TYR A 8 -13.99 26.41 7.65
C TYR A 8 -13.73 25.55 8.90
N LYS A 9 -12.59 25.78 9.55
CA LYS A 9 -12.21 25.15 10.81
C LYS A 9 -11.66 26.22 11.76
N PRO A 10 -12.25 26.42 12.96
CA PRO A 10 -11.73 27.36 13.95
C PRO A 10 -10.30 27.01 14.37
N ASP A 11 -9.49 28.03 14.65
CA ASP A 11 -8.07 27.83 14.95
C ASP A 11 -7.85 27.22 16.35
N GLY A 12 -6.89 26.30 16.43
CA GLY A 12 -6.09 26.02 17.62
C GLY A 12 -6.70 25.30 18.83
N THR A 13 -7.35 24.13 18.73
CA THR A 13 -7.25 23.03 19.76
C THR A 13 -8.20 21.83 19.57
N LEU A 14 -9.28 21.94 18.80
CA LEU A 14 -10.27 20.87 18.73
C LEU A 14 -9.83 19.78 17.74
N ARG A 15 -9.57 18.58 18.27
CA ARG A 15 -9.53 17.34 17.47
C ARG A 15 -10.97 17.06 17.03
N ASP A 16 -11.18 16.72 15.76
CA ASP A 16 -12.46 16.26 15.18
C ASP A 16 -13.50 17.32 14.78
N CYS A 17 -13.12 18.30 13.95
CA CYS A 17 -14.04 19.22 13.25
C CYS A 17 -15.12 19.87 14.12
N ASP A 18 -14.86 20.01 15.42
CA ASP A 18 -15.82 20.57 16.36
C ASP A 18 -15.90 22.09 16.18
N GLY A 19 -17.12 22.62 16.14
CA GLY A 19 -17.40 24.02 15.79
C GLY A 19 -16.99 24.44 14.36
N ALA A 20 -16.59 23.49 13.53
CA ALA A 20 -16.22 23.70 12.12
C ALA A 20 -17.41 23.45 11.19
N ASP A 21 -17.33 23.99 9.97
CA ASP A 21 -18.11 23.41 8.89
C ASP A 21 -17.58 21.99 8.65
N ILE A 22 -18.45 21.07 8.20
CA ILE A 22 -18.08 19.67 8.10
C ILE A 22 -18.63 19.02 6.85
N VAL A 23 -17.79 18.25 6.17
CA VAL A 23 -18.16 17.30 5.13
C VAL A 23 -18.13 15.91 5.75
N MET A 24 -19.29 15.28 5.86
CA MET A 24 -19.42 13.92 6.37
C MET A 24 -19.59 12.96 5.21
N VAL A 25 -18.82 11.87 5.23
CA VAL A 25 -18.91 10.82 4.21
C VAL A 25 -19.50 9.56 4.82
N PHE A 26 -20.50 9.02 4.15
CA PHE A 26 -21.19 7.82 4.58
C PHE A 26 -21.19 6.74 3.51
N ILE A 27 -21.08 5.49 3.95
CA ILE A 27 -21.26 4.28 3.15
C ILE A 27 -22.43 3.47 3.69
N THR A 28 -22.87 2.47 2.95
CA THR A 28 -23.88 1.52 3.43
C THR A 28 -23.22 0.19 3.75
N ILE A 29 -23.31 -0.26 5.00
CA ILE A 29 -22.87 -1.59 5.45
C ILE A 29 -24.08 -2.29 6.04
N ASN A 30 -24.39 -3.51 5.57
CA ASN A 30 -25.55 -4.28 6.05
C ASN A 30 -26.89 -3.50 6.02
N GLY A 31 -27.06 -2.60 5.05
CA GLY A 31 -28.25 -1.74 4.93
C GLY A 31 -28.29 -0.56 5.90
N GLN A 32 -27.30 -0.41 6.78
CA GLN A 32 -27.16 0.74 7.67
C GLN A 32 -26.18 1.76 7.10
N LYS A 33 -26.48 3.03 7.33
CA LYS A 33 -25.65 4.16 6.90
C LYS A 33 -24.54 4.36 7.92
N GLU A 34 -23.33 4.00 7.55
CA GLU A 34 -22.13 4.10 8.38
C GLU A 34 -21.30 5.32 8.00
N ARG A 35 -20.82 6.04 9.01
CA ARG A 35 -19.98 7.22 8.80
C ARG A 35 -18.52 6.79 8.67
N VAL A 36 -17.92 7.09 7.53
CA VAL A 36 -16.52 6.77 7.24
C VAL A 36 -15.61 7.84 7.82
N ASP A 37 -15.91 9.11 7.52
CA ASP A 37 -15.01 10.21 7.82
C ASP A 37 -15.75 11.53 8.07
N ASN A 38 -15.09 12.41 8.82
CA ASN A 38 -15.47 13.77 9.18
C ASN A 38 -14.37 14.72 8.70
N LEU A 39 -14.64 15.44 7.61
CA LEU A 39 -13.63 16.22 6.90
C LEU A 39 -13.86 17.72 7.09
N CYS A 40 -12.80 18.44 7.48
CA CYS A 40 -12.76 19.89 7.61
C CYS A 40 -11.32 20.42 7.48
N GLY A 41 -11.15 21.73 7.31
CA GLY A 41 -9.84 22.37 7.11
C GLY A 41 -9.46 22.48 5.63
N GLU A 42 -8.16 22.59 5.38
CA GLU A 42 -7.59 22.87 4.05
C GLU A 42 -6.83 21.69 3.43
N ASP A 43 -6.56 20.65 4.23
CA ASP A 43 -5.87 19.45 3.73
C ASP A 43 -6.80 18.67 2.80
N LEU A 44 -6.28 18.29 1.63
CA LEU A 44 -7.00 17.43 0.70
C LEU A 44 -7.22 16.04 1.33
N PRO A 45 -8.48 15.60 1.49
CA PRO A 45 -8.77 14.27 2.03
C PRO A 45 -8.25 13.16 1.12
N GLN A 46 -7.97 12.00 1.71
CA GLN A 46 -7.59 10.81 0.95
C GLN A 46 -8.70 10.36 -0.01
N GLN A 47 -8.32 9.58 -1.01
CA GLN A 47 -9.31 8.95 -1.89
C GLN A 47 -10.15 7.94 -1.10
N LEU A 48 -11.46 8.01 -1.29
CA LEU A 48 -12.44 7.13 -0.67
C LEU A 48 -13.06 6.20 -1.71
N MET A 49 -13.37 4.97 -1.28
CA MET A 49 -14.05 3.95 -2.06
C MET A 49 -15.07 3.23 -1.18
N SER A 50 -16.25 2.93 -1.73
CA SER A 50 -17.24 2.06 -1.11
C SER A 50 -17.12 0.64 -1.65
N ASN A 51 -17.40 -0.35 -0.82
CA ASN A 51 -17.59 -1.73 -1.27
C ASN A 51 -18.93 -1.93 -2.02
N GLY A 52 -19.87 -0.98 -1.85
CA GLY A 52 -21.20 -0.99 -2.47
C GLY A 52 -21.39 0.08 -3.56
N PRO A 53 -22.59 0.14 -4.16
CA PRO A 53 -22.89 1.03 -5.29
C PRO A 53 -23.16 2.49 -4.90
N SER A 54 -22.95 2.87 -3.63
CA SER A 54 -23.28 4.20 -3.12
C SER A 54 -22.28 4.71 -2.09
N ILE A 55 -22.00 6.01 -2.21
CA ILE A 55 -21.40 6.87 -1.18
C ILE A 55 -22.33 8.07 -1.04
N THR A 56 -22.63 8.46 0.19
CA THR A 56 -23.37 9.69 0.48
C THR A 56 -22.42 10.72 1.07
N VAL A 57 -22.41 11.93 0.50
CA VAL A 57 -21.62 13.05 1.00
C VAL A 57 -22.58 14.11 1.50
N GLU A 58 -22.45 14.50 2.76
CA GLU A 58 -23.27 15.53 3.39
C GLU A 58 -22.40 16.70 3.83
N PHE A 59 -22.80 17.91 3.45
CA PHE A 59 -22.17 19.13 3.94
C PHE A 59 -23.08 19.79 4.97
N LYS A 60 -22.51 20.13 6.12
CA LYS A 60 -23.20 20.89 7.17
C LYS A 60 -22.35 22.10 7.52
N SER A 61 -22.94 23.29 7.36
CA SER A 61 -22.33 24.53 7.81
C SER A 61 -22.81 24.90 9.22
N PHE A 62 -21.88 25.31 10.07
CA PHE A 62 -22.15 25.86 11.39
C PHE A 62 -21.99 27.38 11.35
N LEU A 63 -23.10 28.10 11.25
CA LEU A 63 -23.10 29.55 11.43
C LEU A 63 -22.75 29.87 12.89
N GLN A 64 -21.66 30.60 13.13
CA GLN A 64 -21.42 31.22 14.43
C GLN A 64 -22.54 32.23 14.69
N SER A 65 -23.56 31.86 15.47
CA SER A 65 -24.48 32.83 16.07
C SER A 65 -23.79 33.53 17.24
N THR A 66 -22.72 34.25 16.98
CA THR A 66 -22.12 35.15 17.97
C THR A 66 -22.40 36.58 17.57
N GLN A 67 -23.40 37.14 18.23
CA GLN A 67 -23.45 38.55 18.57
C GLN A 67 -22.13 38.92 19.28
N SER A 68 -21.10 39.27 18.53
CA SER A 68 -19.96 40.00 19.07
C SER A 68 -19.30 40.77 17.94
N SER A 69 -19.36 42.08 18.09
CA SER A 69 -18.83 43.12 17.23
C SER A 69 -17.30 43.08 17.12
N GLN A 70 -16.73 42.05 16.51
CA GLN A 70 -15.32 41.99 16.13
C GLN A 70 -15.17 41.22 14.83
N THR A 71 -14.98 42.00 13.76
CA THR A 71 -14.67 41.56 12.41
C THR A 71 -13.31 40.88 12.35
N THR A 72 -13.27 39.58 12.58
CA THR A 72 -12.36 38.70 11.85
C THR A 72 -13.25 37.90 10.91
N GLN A 73 -13.34 38.36 9.67
CA GLN A 73 -13.98 37.60 8.59
C GLN A 73 -13.51 36.15 8.71
N SER A 74 -14.42 35.17 8.81
CA SER A 74 -14.05 33.80 8.46
C SER A 74 -13.36 33.91 7.10
N PRO A 75 -12.09 33.51 6.95
CA PRO A 75 -11.45 33.53 5.65
C PRO A 75 -12.37 32.78 4.71
N ALA A 76 -12.72 33.42 3.59
CA ALA A 76 -13.74 32.92 2.67
C ALA A 76 -13.41 31.47 2.27
N SER A 77 -14.06 30.52 2.95
CA SER A 77 -13.83 29.09 2.73
C SER A 77 -14.42 28.76 1.37
N LYS A 78 -13.60 28.23 0.47
CA LYS A 78 -13.99 28.02 -0.93
C LYS A 78 -14.96 26.85 -1.09
N GLY A 79 -15.14 26.03 -0.05
CA GLY A 79 -15.92 24.80 -0.10
C GLY A 79 -15.08 23.64 -0.59
N PHE A 80 -15.70 22.70 -1.30
CA PHE A 80 -15.02 21.54 -1.86
C PHE A 80 -15.51 21.21 -3.27
N SER A 81 -14.65 20.55 -4.04
CA SER A 81 -14.98 19.94 -5.32
C SER A 81 -14.48 18.50 -5.35
N ALA A 82 -15.21 17.61 -6.01
CA ALA A 82 -14.87 16.20 -6.07
C ALA A 82 -15.24 15.58 -7.41
N ILE A 83 -14.43 14.60 -7.83
CA ILE A 83 -14.68 13.74 -8.99
C ILE A 83 -15.04 12.35 -8.47
N TYR A 84 -16.08 11.74 -9.07
CA TYR A 84 -16.49 10.37 -8.80
C TYR A 84 -16.40 9.51 -10.07
N ARG A 85 -16.24 8.21 -9.89
CA ARG A 85 -16.33 7.20 -10.94
C ARG A 85 -16.84 5.89 -10.34
N PHE A 86 -17.59 5.12 -11.12
CA PHE A 86 -17.93 3.74 -10.77
C PHE A 86 -16.81 2.82 -11.26
N VAL A 87 -16.41 1.88 -10.41
CA VAL A 87 -15.36 0.91 -10.71
C VAL A 87 -15.81 -0.48 -10.30
N THR A 88 -15.38 -1.48 -11.05
CA THR A 88 -15.56 -2.90 -10.70
C THR A 88 -14.23 -3.57 -10.36
N ASP A 89 -13.12 -2.86 -10.58
CA ASP A 89 -11.76 -3.34 -10.41
C ASP A 89 -11.18 -3.02 -9.02
N PHE A 90 -11.97 -2.41 -8.13
CA PHE A 90 -11.52 -1.97 -6.80
C PHE A 90 -10.29 -1.04 -6.84
N GLY A 91 -10.03 -0.39 -7.98
CA GLY A 91 -8.82 0.42 -8.20
C GLY A 91 -7.56 -0.39 -8.49
N ILE A 92 -7.65 -1.71 -8.61
CA ILE A 92 -6.53 -2.61 -8.89
C ILE A 92 -6.47 -2.87 -10.40
N THR A 93 -5.34 -2.47 -11.00
CA THR A 93 -5.11 -2.60 -12.45
C THR A 93 -4.11 -3.71 -12.80
N SER A 94 -3.56 -4.37 -11.78
CA SER A 94 -2.60 -5.47 -11.92
C SER A 94 -3.31 -6.82 -11.92
N GLY A 95 -2.87 -7.73 -12.79
CA GLY A 95 -3.46 -9.06 -12.92
C GLY A 95 -4.74 -9.07 -13.76
N GLU A 96 -5.19 -10.27 -14.11
CA GLU A 96 -6.45 -10.52 -14.80
C GLU A 96 -7.58 -10.61 -13.77
N GLN A 97 -8.71 -9.92 -13.98
CA GLN A 97 -9.86 -10.07 -13.07
C GLN A 97 -10.46 -11.47 -13.16
N ASP A 98 -10.64 -12.10 -12.00
CA ASP A 98 -11.33 -13.38 -11.89
C ASP A 98 -12.85 -13.19 -12.09
N PRO A 99 -13.46 -13.76 -13.15
CA PRO A 99 -14.88 -13.57 -13.43
C PRO A 99 -15.79 -14.26 -12.40
N TYR A 100 -15.26 -15.12 -11.53
CA TYR A 100 -16.03 -15.85 -10.53
C TYR A 100 -16.01 -15.20 -9.14
N SER A 101 -15.15 -14.21 -8.93
CA SER A 101 -14.98 -13.53 -7.65
C SER A 101 -15.41 -12.07 -7.78
N VAL A 102 -16.11 -11.53 -6.77
CA VAL A 102 -16.45 -10.10 -6.76
C VAL A 102 -15.18 -9.24 -6.79
N CYS A 103 -14.19 -9.60 -5.95
CA CYS A 103 -12.86 -9.02 -5.95
C CYS A 103 -11.82 -10.14 -6.05
N GLY A 104 -11.41 -10.48 -7.27
CA GLY A 104 -10.40 -11.51 -7.52
C GLY A 104 -9.47 -11.13 -8.65
N PHE A 105 -8.18 -11.39 -8.50
CA PHE A 105 -7.14 -11.09 -9.48
C PHE A 105 -6.23 -12.28 -9.68
N ILE A 106 -5.92 -12.61 -10.93
CA ILE A 106 -5.14 -13.76 -11.36
C ILE A 106 -3.81 -13.27 -11.93
N PHE A 107 -2.73 -13.90 -11.48
CA PHE A 107 -1.37 -13.66 -11.93
C PHE A 107 -0.77 -14.97 -12.40
N ARG A 108 -0.27 -15.02 -13.63
CA ARG A 108 0.33 -16.22 -14.23
C ARG A 108 1.78 -15.99 -14.57
N SER A 109 2.66 -16.92 -14.21
CA SER A 109 4.08 -16.78 -14.55
C SER A 109 4.35 -16.86 -16.06
N SER A 110 3.46 -17.53 -16.80
CA SER A 110 3.47 -17.57 -18.27
C SER A 110 3.27 -16.19 -18.93
N GLU A 111 2.64 -15.26 -18.22
CA GLU A 111 2.40 -13.89 -18.69
C GLU A 111 3.46 -12.93 -18.14
N ARG A 112 3.76 -13.05 -16.84
CA ARG A 112 4.70 -12.18 -16.16
C ARG A 112 5.35 -12.88 -14.97
N SER A 113 6.68 -12.93 -14.96
CA SER A 113 7.45 -13.58 -13.89
C SER A 113 7.51 -12.78 -12.58
N ASN A 114 7.17 -11.50 -12.60
CA ASN A 114 7.11 -10.65 -11.41
C ASN A 114 6.23 -9.41 -11.65
N GLY A 115 5.86 -8.72 -10.60
CA GLY A 115 5.10 -7.48 -10.68
C GLY A 115 4.67 -6.97 -9.32
N THR A 116 3.84 -5.94 -9.32
CA THR A 116 3.24 -5.37 -8.11
C THR A 116 1.74 -5.63 -8.08
N PHE A 117 1.19 -5.67 -6.86
CA PHE A 117 -0.25 -5.69 -6.59
C PHE A 117 -0.51 -4.93 -5.30
N THR A 118 -1.72 -4.37 -5.17
CA THR A 118 -2.08 -3.49 -4.06
C THR A 118 -3.40 -3.92 -3.43
N SER A 119 -3.66 -3.45 -2.22
CA SER A 119 -5.01 -3.45 -1.66
C SER A 119 -5.97 -2.62 -2.53
N PRO A 120 -7.28 -2.85 -2.42
CA PRO A 120 -8.28 -1.96 -3.00
C PRO A 120 -8.03 -0.49 -2.65
N ASN A 121 -8.30 0.40 -3.62
CA ASN A 121 -8.20 1.86 -3.48
C ASN A 121 -6.83 2.44 -3.09
N TYR A 122 -5.75 1.63 -3.00
CA TYR A 122 -4.41 2.13 -2.67
C TYR A 122 -3.97 3.26 -3.63
N PRO A 123 -3.39 4.38 -3.15
CA PRO A 123 -2.96 4.65 -1.77
C PRO A 123 -4.01 5.33 -0.87
N GLY A 124 -5.28 5.35 -1.26
CA GLY A 124 -6.39 5.77 -0.39
C GLY A 124 -6.83 4.67 0.58
N LEU A 125 -7.84 5.00 1.40
CA LEU A 125 -8.39 4.07 2.38
C LEU A 125 -9.08 2.91 1.68
N TYR A 126 -8.74 1.67 2.04
CA TYR A 126 -9.46 0.52 1.50
C TYR A 126 -10.93 0.52 1.97
N PRO A 127 -11.88 0.00 1.16
CA PRO A 127 -13.26 -0.10 1.58
C PRO A 127 -13.42 -1.11 2.73
N ARG A 128 -14.33 -0.78 3.66
CA ARG A 128 -14.78 -1.66 4.73
C ARG A 128 -15.64 -2.80 4.18
N ASP A 129 -15.68 -3.91 4.91
CA ASP A 129 -16.42 -5.14 4.57
C ASP A 129 -16.01 -5.74 3.21
N THR A 130 -14.73 -5.65 2.88
CA THR A 130 -14.18 -6.10 1.59
C THR A 130 -13.34 -7.35 1.76
N GLU A 131 -13.56 -8.33 0.89
CA GLU A 131 -12.72 -9.52 0.77
C GLU A 131 -12.20 -9.64 -0.67
N CYS A 132 -10.87 -9.55 -0.82
CA CYS A 132 -10.20 -9.61 -2.12
C CYS A 132 -9.22 -10.78 -2.17
N HIS A 133 -9.20 -11.47 -3.29
CA HIS A 133 -8.30 -12.61 -3.53
C HIS A 133 -7.31 -12.31 -4.65
N TYR A 134 -6.04 -12.66 -4.43
CA TYR A 134 -4.99 -12.60 -5.44
C TYR A 134 -4.45 -14.01 -5.62
N PHE A 135 -4.64 -14.57 -6.81
CA PHE A 135 -4.28 -15.93 -7.16
C PHE A 135 -3.04 -15.94 -8.04
N PHE A 136 -1.99 -16.59 -7.58
CA PHE A 136 -0.74 -16.74 -8.29
C PHE A 136 -0.62 -18.18 -8.79
N TYR A 137 -0.40 -18.31 -10.11
CA TYR A 137 -0.21 -19.57 -10.80
C TYR A 137 1.16 -19.58 -11.48
N GLY A 138 2.12 -20.25 -10.85
CA GLY A 138 3.43 -20.54 -11.39
C GLY A 138 3.42 -21.73 -12.34
N ASN A 139 4.51 -21.90 -13.08
CA ASN A 139 4.83 -23.11 -13.81
C ASN A 139 5.36 -24.18 -12.84
N ALA A 140 5.44 -25.42 -13.32
CA ALA A 140 5.93 -26.54 -12.54
C ALA A 140 7.28 -26.22 -11.86
N SER A 141 7.35 -26.49 -10.56
CA SER A 141 8.50 -26.23 -9.67
C SER A 141 8.77 -24.77 -9.33
N GLU A 142 8.10 -23.79 -9.93
CA GLU A 142 8.22 -22.40 -9.50
C GLU A 142 7.59 -22.20 -8.12
N LYS A 143 8.11 -21.23 -7.39
CA LYS A 143 7.54 -20.73 -6.14
C LYS A 143 7.24 -19.25 -6.22
N VAL A 144 6.25 -18.81 -5.47
CA VAL A 144 5.84 -17.41 -5.38
C VAL A 144 6.50 -16.78 -4.16
N HIS A 145 7.25 -15.71 -4.38
CA HIS A 145 7.80 -14.88 -3.32
C HIS A 145 7.07 -13.55 -3.27
N ILE A 146 6.61 -13.15 -2.09
CA ILE A 146 5.90 -11.89 -1.87
C ILE A 146 6.64 -11.04 -0.84
N THR A 147 6.82 -9.77 -1.17
CA THR A 147 7.42 -8.75 -0.30
C THR A 147 6.58 -7.49 -0.30
N PHE A 148 6.43 -6.85 0.86
CA PHE A 148 5.66 -5.62 1.00
C PHE A 148 6.57 -4.39 0.94
N ALA A 149 6.26 -3.48 0.03
CA ALA A 149 6.88 -2.16 -0.02
C ALA A 149 6.24 -1.25 1.05
N TYR A 150 4.92 -1.32 1.15
CA TYR A 150 4.08 -0.57 2.09
C TYR A 150 3.07 -1.50 2.78
N PHE A 151 2.74 -1.22 4.05
CA PHE A 151 1.76 -1.99 4.81
C PHE A 151 1.19 -1.18 5.98
N ASP A 152 -0.10 -0.93 5.91
CA ASP A 152 -0.95 -0.24 6.89
C ASP A 152 -2.34 -0.86 6.83
N VAL A 153 -2.48 -2.01 7.46
CA VAL A 153 -3.75 -2.74 7.55
C VAL A 153 -4.26 -2.59 8.97
N GLU A 154 -5.51 -2.20 9.16
CA GLU A 154 -6.05 -1.96 10.48
C GLU A 154 -6.02 -3.23 11.34
N GLY A 155 -5.73 -3.06 12.62
CA GLY A 155 -5.88 -4.12 13.60
C GLY A 155 -4.66 -4.36 14.48
N VAL A 156 -4.82 -5.34 15.37
CA VAL A 156 -3.86 -5.67 16.41
C VAL A 156 -3.53 -7.15 16.34
N SER A 157 -2.24 -7.48 16.35
CA SER A 157 -1.78 -8.87 16.38
C SER A 157 -2.35 -9.60 17.62
N PRO A 158 -2.94 -10.80 17.49
CA PRO A 158 -2.79 -11.78 16.40
C PRO A 158 -3.68 -11.65 15.14
N CYS A 159 -4.25 -10.48 14.82
CA CYS A 159 -4.94 -10.21 13.54
C CYS A 159 -6.08 -11.20 13.26
N THR A 160 -6.93 -11.39 14.25
CA THR A 160 -8.01 -12.38 14.21
C THR A 160 -9.37 -11.71 14.30
N THR A 161 -10.40 -12.53 14.14
CA THR A 161 -11.79 -12.12 14.39
C THR A 161 -12.01 -11.68 15.83
N GLU A 162 -11.31 -12.27 16.80
CA GLU A 162 -11.43 -11.91 18.21
C GLU A 162 -10.84 -10.53 18.50
N THR A 163 -9.80 -10.12 17.77
CA THR A 163 -9.22 -8.78 17.86
C THR A 163 -9.93 -7.76 16.97
N ALA A 164 -11.04 -8.16 16.31
CA ALA A 164 -11.78 -7.34 15.35
C ALA A 164 -10.84 -6.63 14.37
N SER A 165 -9.85 -7.36 13.86
CA SER A 165 -8.79 -6.82 13.02
C SER A 165 -8.99 -7.20 11.56
N ASP A 166 -8.60 -6.28 10.69
CA ASP A 166 -8.40 -6.60 9.29
C ASP A 166 -7.15 -7.48 9.14
N TYR A 167 -7.02 -8.14 7.99
CA TYR A 167 -5.86 -8.99 7.79
C TYR A 167 -5.51 -9.24 6.33
N VAL A 168 -4.23 -9.55 6.14
CA VAL A 168 -3.71 -10.27 4.98
C VAL A 168 -3.39 -11.70 5.40
N GLU A 169 -3.97 -12.67 4.69
CA GLU A 169 -3.80 -14.11 4.86
C GLU A 169 -3.16 -14.71 3.61
N PHE A 170 -2.37 -15.77 3.81
CA PHE A 170 -1.64 -16.46 2.74
C PHE A 170 -2.00 -17.95 2.74
N SER A 171 -2.21 -18.53 1.56
CA SER A 171 -2.56 -19.94 1.43
C SER A 171 -1.90 -20.63 0.25
N ASN A 172 -1.37 -21.83 0.51
CA ASN A 172 -0.89 -22.76 -0.52
C ASN A 172 -2.02 -23.58 -1.17
N TYR A 173 -3.27 -23.31 -0.82
CA TYR A 173 -4.45 -24.03 -1.31
C TYR A 173 -5.54 -23.05 -1.73
N LYS A 174 -6.50 -23.53 -2.53
CA LYS A 174 -7.71 -22.74 -2.84
C LYS A 174 -8.57 -22.46 -1.59
N SER A 175 -8.41 -23.26 -0.54
CA SER A 175 -9.01 -23.08 0.78
C SER A 175 -8.05 -22.31 1.73
N VAL A 176 -8.44 -22.15 2.99
CA VAL A 176 -7.59 -21.53 4.03
C VAL A 176 -6.43 -22.45 4.38
N ASP A 177 -5.22 -21.88 4.47
CA ASP A 177 -4.03 -22.51 5.04
C ASP A 177 -3.76 -21.91 6.42
N ARG A 178 -3.68 -22.75 7.45
CA ARG A 178 -3.45 -22.29 8.84
C ARG A 178 -1.97 -22.26 9.23
N LYS A 179 -1.05 -22.61 8.31
CA LYS A 179 0.39 -22.66 8.58
C LYS A 179 1.04 -21.27 8.59
N ILE A 180 0.50 -20.33 7.80
CA ILE A 180 1.05 -18.98 7.69
C ILE A 180 0.17 -18.05 8.54
N PRO A 181 0.75 -17.28 9.49
CA PRO A 181 -0.03 -16.37 10.32
C PRO A 181 -0.65 -15.25 9.49
N ARG A 182 -1.75 -14.69 9.99
CA ARG A 182 -2.33 -13.46 9.47
C ARG A 182 -1.49 -12.24 9.84
N HIS A 183 -1.58 -11.21 9.01
CA HIS A 183 -0.82 -9.97 9.17
C HIS A 183 -1.72 -8.74 9.13
N CYS A 184 -1.48 -7.81 10.05
CA CYS A 184 -2.18 -6.54 10.24
C CYS A 184 -1.27 -5.56 11.01
N GLY A 185 -1.76 -4.35 11.24
CA GLY A 185 -1.01 -3.21 11.75
C GLY A 185 -0.08 -2.59 10.69
N MET A 186 0.85 -1.75 11.14
CA MET A 186 1.82 -1.07 10.27
C MET A 186 3.14 -1.84 10.10
N LYS A 187 3.30 -2.97 10.78
CA LYS A 187 4.53 -3.76 10.73
C LYS A 187 4.48 -4.69 9.52
N LYS A 188 5.24 -4.32 8.48
CA LYS A 188 5.44 -5.14 7.27
C LYS A 188 5.82 -6.60 7.59
N PRO A 189 5.16 -7.59 6.97
CA PRO A 189 5.60 -8.99 7.02
C PRO A 189 7.02 -9.15 6.48
N LYS A 190 7.73 -10.17 6.95
CA LYS A 190 8.93 -10.66 6.24
C LYS A 190 8.51 -11.26 4.90
N THR A 191 9.47 -11.47 3.99
CA THR A 191 9.21 -12.17 2.74
C THR A 191 8.45 -13.47 2.99
N ILE A 192 7.31 -13.62 2.30
CA ILE A 192 6.48 -14.81 2.34
C ILE A 192 6.77 -15.63 1.08
N GLU A 193 6.93 -16.93 1.22
CA GLU A 193 7.21 -17.88 0.13
C GLU A 193 6.15 -18.98 0.12
N SER A 194 5.70 -19.38 -1.06
CA SER A 194 4.80 -20.52 -1.22
C SER A 194 5.53 -21.87 -1.12
N ASP A 195 4.77 -22.92 -0.79
CA ASP A 195 5.24 -24.31 -0.77
C ASP A 195 5.44 -24.85 -2.20
N GLY A 196 4.62 -24.39 -3.15
CA GLY A 196 4.63 -24.82 -4.56
C GLY A 196 4.29 -23.70 -5.54
N ASP A 197 3.77 -24.10 -6.70
CA ASP A 197 3.47 -23.24 -7.85
C ASP A 197 2.18 -22.43 -7.69
N PHE A 198 1.28 -22.84 -6.81
CA PHE A 198 0.09 -22.08 -6.46
C PHE A 198 0.26 -21.28 -5.17
N PHE A 199 -0.25 -20.05 -5.17
CA PHE A 199 -0.37 -19.26 -3.95
C PHE A 199 -1.59 -18.34 -4.00
N ARG A 200 -2.27 -18.17 -2.86
CA ARG A 200 -3.38 -17.24 -2.70
C ARG A 200 -3.07 -16.25 -1.60
N VAL A 201 -3.21 -14.97 -1.90
CA VAL A 201 -3.27 -13.90 -0.89
C VAL A 201 -4.72 -13.49 -0.73
N THR A 202 -5.20 -13.38 0.51
CA THR A 202 -6.52 -12.84 0.83
C THR A 202 -6.35 -11.59 1.66
N PHE A 203 -6.93 -10.47 1.22
CA PHE A 203 -7.14 -9.30 2.04
C PHE A 203 -8.58 -9.30 2.53
N LYS A 204 -8.80 -9.09 3.84
CA LYS A 204 -10.13 -8.96 4.42
C LYS A 204 -10.21 -7.78 5.37
N SER A 205 -11.19 -6.90 5.16
CA SER A 205 -11.55 -5.81 6.07
C SER A 205 -12.87 -6.06 6.80
N ASN A 206 -13.02 -5.48 7.98
CA ASN A 206 -14.22 -5.47 8.81
C ASN A 206 -15.06 -4.20 8.55
N ASP A 207 -16.10 -3.98 9.35
CA ASP A 207 -17.09 -2.91 9.19
C ASP A 207 -16.78 -1.61 9.96
N ARG A 208 -15.68 -1.54 10.72
CA ARG A 208 -15.43 -0.44 11.68
C ARG A 208 -14.36 0.55 11.26
N PHE A 209 -13.13 0.08 11.09
CA PHE A 209 -11.97 0.92 10.85
C PHE A 209 -11.28 0.47 9.57
N ASP A 210 -10.50 1.37 9.01
CA ASP A 210 -9.79 1.17 7.75
C ASP A 210 -8.38 1.76 7.87
N GLY A 211 -7.58 1.48 6.85
CA GLY A 211 -6.21 1.95 6.71
C GLY A 211 -5.90 2.21 5.26
N THR A 212 -4.68 2.67 5.00
CA THR A 212 -4.24 2.96 3.63
C THR A 212 -3.83 1.71 2.86
N GLY A 213 -3.79 0.55 3.52
CA GLY A 213 -3.66 -0.76 2.92
C GLY A 213 -2.21 -1.14 2.61
N PHE A 214 -1.97 -1.73 1.45
CA PHE A 214 -0.63 -2.25 1.13
C PHE A 214 -0.27 -2.13 -0.35
N GLU A 215 1.03 -2.07 -0.59
CA GLU A 215 1.67 -2.31 -1.88
C GLU A 215 2.66 -3.45 -1.72
N ALA A 216 2.51 -4.48 -2.55
CA ALA A 216 3.32 -5.67 -2.53
C ALA A 216 3.92 -5.98 -3.91
N PHE A 217 5.10 -6.60 -3.89
CA PHE A 217 5.79 -7.14 -5.05
C PHE A 217 5.78 -8.65 -4.99
N TYR A 218 5.44 -9.29 -6.10
CA TYR A 218 5.50 -10.75 -6.28
C TYR A 218 6.58 -11.13 -7.29
N GLN A 219 7.15 -12.31 -7.12
CA GLN A 219 8.04 -12.93 -8.09
C GLN A 219 7.83 -14.46 -8.11
N PHE A 220 7.64 -15.00 -9.30
CA PHE A 220 7.78 -16.43 -9.58
C PHE A 220 9.26 -16.76 -9.71
N ARG A 221 9.75 -17.72 -8.94
CA ARG A 221 11.16 -18.14 -8.91
C ARG A 221 11.26 -19.62 -9.19
N SER A 222 12.14 -19.99 -10.12
CA SER A 222 12.53 -21.38 -10.29
C SER A 222 13.60 -21.77 -9.25
N PRO A 223 13.65 -23.04 -8.82
CA PRO A 223 14.75 -23.55 -8.01
C PRO A 223 16.10 -23.40 -8.72
N GLU A 224 16.11 -23.49 -10.06
CA GLU A 224 17.30 -23.38 -10.90
C GLU A 224 17.96 -21.99 -10.80
N ASP A 225 17.18 -20.92 -10.70
CA ASP A 225 17.68 -19.56 -10.51
C ASP A 225 18.47 -19.41 -9.20
N ALA A 226 18.04 -20.09 -8.13
CA ALA A 226 18.72 -20.07 -6.85
C ALA A 226 20.09 -20.77 -6.89
N PHE A 227 20.23 -21.82 -7.70
CA PHE A 227 21.50 -22.52 -7.90
C PHE A 227 22.48 -21.68 -8.74
N ASN A 228 22.01 -21.00 -9.77
CA ASN A 228 22.84 -20.13 -10.60
C ASN A 228 23.40 -18.94 -9.80
N VAL A 229 22.60 -18.32 -8.93
CA VAL A 229 23.09 -17.25 -8.03
C VAL A 229 24.13 -17.77 -7.03
N LYS A 230 23.93 -18.98 -6.47
CA LYS A 230 24.93 -19.62 -5.59
C LYS A 230 26.21 -19.97 -6.33
N LYS A 231 26.13 -20.42 -7.58
CA LYS A 231 27.30 -20.73 -8.43
C LYS A 231 28.10 -19.48 -8.77
N ILE A 232 27.44 -18.36 -9.07
CA ILE A 232 28.11 -17.07 -9.28
C ILE A 232 28.81 -16.62 -7.99
N ARG A 233 28.12 -16.66 -6.84
CA ARG A 233 28.74 -16.32 -5.54
C ARG A 233 29.87 -17.28 -5.13
N GLY A 234 29.77 -18.56 -5.48
CA GLY A 234 30.84 -19.54 -5.28
C GLY A 234 32.04 -19.35 -6.21
N ASN A 235 31.83 -18.79 -7.41
CA ASN A 235 32.88 -18.43 -8.35
C ASN A 235 33.55 -17.08 -8.07
N LEU A 236 32.95 -16.24 -7.22
CA LEU A 236 33.63 -15.09 -6.62
C LEU A 236 34.54 -15.57 -5.47
N SER A 237 35.54 -16.38 -5.80
CA SER A 237 36.74 -16.45 -4.98
C SER A 237 37.40 -15.07 -5.04
N PHE A 238 37.55 -14.41 -3.89
CA PHE A 238 38.41 -13.25 -3.75
C PHE A 238 39.73 -13.56 -4.45
N ALA A 239 40.03 -12.85 -5.55
CA ALA A 239 41.36 -12.90 -6.12
C ALA A 239 42.31 -12.47 -5.00
N LYS A 240 43.05 -13.42 -4.44
CA LYS A 240 44.18 -13.11 -3.56
C LYS A 240 45.17 -12.36 -4.45
N THR A 241 45.20 -11.04 -4.32
CA THR A 241 46.25 -10.22 -4.90
C THR A 241 47.57 -10.76 -4.37
N SER A 242 48.42 -11.23 -5.28
CA SER A 242 49.78 -11.63 -4.98
C SER A 242 50.52 -10.43 -4.37
N PRO A 243 51.35 -10.61 -3.31
CA PRO A 243 52.14 -9.51 -2.74
C PRO A 243 53.14 -8.88 -3.72
N SER A 244 53.36 -9.48 -4.90
CA SER A 244 54.23 -8.95 -5.95
C SER A 244 53.59 -7.86 -6.80
N ASP A 245 52.26 -7.81 -6.91
CA ASP A 245 51.57 -6.93 -7.87
C ASP A 245 51.14 -5.58 -7.26
N ALA A 246 51.26 -5.44 -5.93
CA ALA A 246 51.08 -4.16 -5.24
C ALA A 246 52.23 -3.17 -5.52
N PHE A 247 53.38 -3.64 -6.01
CA PHE A 247 54.57 -2.79 -6.21
C PHE A 247 54.64 -2.10 -7.58
N LEU A 248 53.87 -2.59 -8.58
CA LEU A 248 53.85 -2.00 -9.93
C LEU A 248 52.74 -0.96 -10.13
N LEU A 249 51.68 -0.99 -9.32
CA LEU A 249 50.61 0.02 -9.35
C LEU A 249 50.94 1.27 -8.52
N ALA A 250 51.81 1.16 -7.51
CA ALA A 250 52.22 2.30 -6.69
C ALA A 250 53.26 3.21 -7.37
N THR A 251 54.02 2.72 -8.35
CA THR A 251 55.01 3.54 -9.08
C THR A 251 54.42 4.29 -10.28
N SER A 252 53.32 3.80 -10.87
CA SER A 252 52.62 4.47 -11.98
C SER A 252 51.82 5.71 -11.53
N LEU A 253 51.28 5.69 -10.30
CA LEU A 253 50.50 6.81 -9.75
C LEU A 253 51.37 7.98 -9.25
N ILE A 254 52.61 7.74 -8.82
CA ILE A 254 53.49 8.80 -8.31
C ILE A 254 54.06 9.67 -9.46
N THR A 255 54.33 9.08 -10.64
CA THR A 255 54.80 9.86 -11.81
C THR A 255 53.68 10.71 -12.41
N ALA A 256 52.43 10.25 -12.37
CA ALA A 256 51.28 10.99 -12.90
C ALA A 256 50.92 12.23 -12.06
N TYR A 257 51.16 12.21 -10.74
CA TYR A 257 50.94 13.36 -9.85
C TYR A 257 52.04 14.42 -9.96
N PHE A 258 53.29 14.04 -10.24
CA PHE A 258 54.39 15.01 -10.37
C PHE A 258 54.40 15.77 -11.71
N VAL A 259 53.92 15.16 -12.80
CA VAL A 259 53.85 15.84 -14.11
C VAL A 259 52.70 16.85 -14.18
N ARG A 260 51.61 16.66 -13.42
CA ARG A 260 50.49 17.62 -13.35
C ARG A 260 50.78 18.85 -12.48
N ALA A 261 51.77 18.82 -11.60
CA ALA A 261 52.09 19.92 -10.69
C ALA A 261 53.15 20.92 -11.24
N LEU A 262 53.67 20.70 -12.45
CA LEU A 262 54.68 21.58 -13.08
C LEU A 262 54.19 22.31 -14.35
N THR A 263 52.91 22.16 -14.70
CA THR A 263 52.27 22.88 -15.82
C THR A 263 51.19 23.88 -15.41
N GLU A 264 51.04 24.13 -14.10
CA GLU A 264 50.29 25.26 -13.56
C GLU A 264 51.23 26.16 -12.72
N CYS A 265 52.02 26.97 -13.43
CA CYS A 265 52.61 28.25 -13.00
C CYS A 265 52.76 29.13 -14.25
#